data_AF-A0A955DMP7-F1
#
_entry.id   AF-A0A955DMP7-F1
#
_cell.length_a   1.000
_cell.length_b   1.000
_cell.length_c   1.000
_cell.angle_alpha   90.00
_cell.angle_beta   90.00
_cell.angle_gamma   90.00
#
_symmetry.space_group_name_H-M   'P 1'
#
loop_
_entity.id
_entity.type
_entity.pdbx_description
1 polymer ?
#
loop_
_entity_poly.entity_id
_entity_poly.type
_entity_poly.pdbx_seq_one_letter_code
_entity_poly.pdbx_strand_id
1 'polypeptide(L)'
;MNAMTTEERAALVEAAIKGISHIATLPEITLKIIELVEDPTSTAQDLHNLISNDPALCSRILKVVNSAFYGLPRQIGSINRA
;
A
#
# COMPACT_ATOMS: atom_id res chain seq x y z
N MET A 1 -10.22 23.08 -40.44
CA MET A 1 -10.04 23.07 -38.97
C MET A 1 -11.11 22.14 -38.42
N ASN A 2 -10.81 20.84 -38.31
CA ASN A 2 -11.84 19.82 -38.00
C ASN A 2 -12.18 19.88 -36.52
N ALA A 3 -13.39 20.36 -36.21
CA ALA A 3 -13.92 20.32 -34.86
C ALA A 3 -14.25 18.86 -34.51
N MET A 4 -13.54 18.32 -33.51
CA MET A 4 -13.79 17.00 -32.95
C MET A 4 -15.25 16.89 -32.50
N THR A 5 -15.93 15.85 -32.97
CA THR A 5 -17.36 15.58 -32.71
C THR A 5 -17.59 15.20 -31.24
N THR A 6 -18.81 15.40 -30.73
CA THR A 6 -19.16 15.10 -29.33
C THR A 6 -18.94 13.63 -28.97
N GLU A 7 -19.10 12.74 -29.96
CA GLU A 7 -18.91 11.30 -29.82
C GLU A 7 -17.42 10.93 -29.66
N GLU A 8 -16.53 11.58 -30.42
CA GLU A 8 -15.08 11.44 -30.27
C GLU A 8 -14.58 12.00 -28.92
N ARG A 9 -15.21 13.08 -28.41
CA ARG A 9 -14.91 13.62 -27.07
C ARG A 9 -15.30 12.65 -25.96
N ALA A 10 -16.47 12.00 -26.06
CA ALA A 10 -16.94 11.03 -25.08
C ALA A 10 -16.03 9.81 -25.02
N ALA A 11 -15.64 9.27 -26.18
CA ALA A 11 -14.70 8.15 -26.28
C ALA A 11 -13.32 8.49 -25.69
N LEU A 12 -12.82 9.71 -25.93
CA LEU A 12 -11.56 10.19 -25.36
C LEU A 12 -11.62 10.29 -23.82
N VAL A 13 -12.72 10.81 -23.29
CA VAL A 13 -12.93 10.91 -21.83
C VAL A 13 -13.01 9.52 -21.20
N GLU A 14 -13.71 8.58 -21.84
CA GLU A 14 -13.81 7.21 -21.33
C GLU A 14 -12.46 6.47 -21.38
N ALA A 15 -11.68 6.66 -22.45
CA ALA A 15 -10.33 6.13 -22.56
C ALA A 15 -9.39 6.73 -21.50
N ALA A 16 -9.50 8.02 -21.22
CA ALA A 16 -8.73 8.69 -20.17
C ALA A 16 -9.11 8.15 -18.77
N ILE A 17 -10.40 7.97 -18.49
CA ILE A 17 -10.89 7.40 -17.22
C ILE A 17 -10.43 5.94 -17.05
N LYS A 18 -10.47 5.12 -18.12
CA LYS A 18 -9.93 3.75 -18.09
C LYS A 18 -8.41 3.71 -17.84
N GLY A 19 -7.67 4.71 -18.31
CA GLY A 19 -6.25 4.88 -18.01
C GLY A 19 -5.99 5.30 -16.56
N ILE A 20 -6.94 5.98 -15.92
CA ILE A 20 -6.93 6.33 -14.50
C ILE A 20 -7.43 5.13 -13.68
N SER A 21 -6.74 4.01 -13.76
CA SER A 21 -6.95 2.88 -12.85
C SER A 21 -6.25 3.10 -11.50
N HIS A 22 -5.47 4.17 -11.36
CA HIS A 22 -4.57 4.42 -10.24
C HIS A 22 -4.61 5.89 -9.75
N ILE A 23 -5.80 6.46 -9.55
CA ILE A 23 -5.89 7.37 -8.39
C ILE A 23 -5.80 6.45 -7.19
N ALA A 24 -4.57 6.07 -6.84
CA ALA A 24 -4.29 5.32 -5.64
C ALA A 24 -4.64 6.26 -4.48
N THR A 25 -5.91 6.22 -4.04
CA THR A 25 -6.23 6.67 -2.70
C THR A 25 -5.31 5.90 -1.77
N LEU A 26 -4.52 6.61 -0.99
CA LEU A 26 -3.66 5.98 0.00
C LEU A 26 -4.57 5.06 0.84
N PRO A 27 -4.31 3.74 0.88
CA PRO A 27 -5.17 2.84 1.65
C PRO A 27 -5.29 3.36 3.07
N GLU A 28 -6.48 3.30 3.67
CA GLU A 28 -6.75 3.82 5.01
C GLU A 28 -5.74 3.30 6.04
N ILE A 29 -5.31 2.05 5.89
CA ILE A 29 -4.30 1.43 6.75
C ILE A 29 -2.92 2.10 6.65
N THR A 30 -2.55 2.65 5.50
CA THR A 30 -1.28 3.37 5.33
C THR A 30 -1.28 4.66 6.13
N LEU A 31 -2.39 5.41 6.14
CA LEU A 31 -2.52 6.61 6.97
C LEU A 31 -2.39 6.26 8.46
N LYS A 32 -3.10 5.23 8.91
CA LYS A 32 -3.01 4.76 10.31
C LYS A 32 -1.61 4.32 10.69
N ILE A 33 -0.87 3.67 9.79
CA ILE A 33 0.54 3.29 10.04
C ILE A 33 1.40 4.54 10.21
N ILE A 34 1.23 5.55 9.36
CA ILE A 34 2.00 6.81 9.45
C ILE A 34 1.70 7.51 10.78
N GLU A 35 0.42 7.71 11.09
CA GLU A 35 -0.01 8.33 12.35
C GLU A 35 0.55 7.61 13.57
N LEU A 36 0.53 6.27 13.55
CA LEU A 36 1.06 5.47 14.64
C LEU A 36 2.58 5.60 14.78
N VAL A 37 3.32 5.57 13.67
CA VAL A 37 4.80 5.68 13.70
C VAL A 37 5.26 7.08 14.13
N GLU A 38 4.46 8.11 13.86
CA GLU A 38 4.74 9.48 14.29
C GLU A 38 4.36 9.76 15.76
N ASP A 39 3.55 8.90 16.39
CA ASP A 39 3.19 9.02 17.80
C ASP A 39 4.33 8.52 18.71
N PRO A 40 4.97 9.40 19.51
CA PRO A 40 6.07 9.03 20.39
C PRO A 40 5.66 8.14 21.57
N THR A 41 4.36 7.96 21.81
CA THR A 41 3.81 7.09 22.85
C THR A 41 3.43 5.71 22.32
N SER A 42 3.47 5.51 21.00
CA SER A 42 3.16 4.24 20.37
C SER A 42 4.24 3.18 20.61
N THR A 43 3.84 1.92 20.50
CA THR A 43 4.71 0.77 20.65
C THR A 43 4.71 -0.13 19.41
N ALA A 44 5.71 -0.99 19.29
CA ALA A 44 5.73 -2.02 18.25
C ALA A 44 4.52 -2.97 18.34
N GLN A 45 3.94 -3.15 19.53
CA GLN A 45 2.74 -3.95 19.73
C GLN A 45 1.51 -3.29 19.11
N ASP A 46 1.42 -1.96 19.14
CA ASP A 46 0.33 -1.22 18.51
C ASP A 46 0.39 -1.39 16.98
N LEU A 47 1.59 -1.33 16.41
CA LEU A 47 1.79 -1.55 14.97
C LEU A 47 1.43 -2.99 14.60
N HIS A 48 1.84 -3.96 15.41
CA HIS A 48 1.43 -5.35 15.24
C HIS A 48 -0.09 -5.49 15.24
N ASN A 49 -0.78 -4.92 16.22
CA ASN A 49 -2.24 -5.00 16.32
C ASN A 49 -2.93 -4.37 15.10
N LEU A 50 -2.37 -3.28 14.56
CA LEU A 50 -2.88 -2.61 13.37
C LEU A 50 -2.76 -3.47 12.11
N ILE A 51 -1.64 -4.15 11.89
CA ILE A 51 -1.37 -4.87 10.64
C ILE A 51 -1.73 -6.36 10.67
N SER A 52 -1.87 -6.97 11.85
CA SER A 52 -2.06 -8.43 11.99
C SER A 52 -3.36 -8.96 11.42
N ASN A 53 -4.36 -8.09 11.24
CA ASN A 53 -5.65 -8.46 10.67
C ASN A 53 -5.63 -8.51 9.13
N ASP A 54 -4.53 -8.10 8.49
CA ASP A 54 -4.35 -8.16 7.03
C ASP A 54 -3.23 -9.17 6.68
N PRO A 55 -3.59 -10.42 6.31
CA PRO A 55 -2.63 -11.45 5.92
C PRO A 55 -1.77 -11.07 4.71
N ALA A 56 -2.30 -10.26 3.79
CA ALA A 56 -1.60 -9.86 2.57
C ALA A 56 -0.48 -8.86 2.91
N LEU A 57 -0.76 -7.86 3.75
CA LEU A 57 0.25 -6.94 4.27
C LEU A 57 1.28 -7.67 5.11
N CYS A 58 0.86 -8.55 6.01
CA CYS A 58 1.77 -9.37 6.82
C CYS A 58 2.74 -10.16 5.93
N SER A 59 2.24 -10.82 4.88
CA SER A 59 3.07 -11.58 3.94
C SER A 59 4.08 -10.68 3.21
N ARG A 60 3.67 -9.49 2.79
CA ARG A 60 4.57 -8.52 2.12
C ARG A 60 5.67 -8.04 3.06
N ILE A 61 5.35 -7.75 4.31
CA ILE A 61 6.33 -7.34 5.32
C ILE A 61 7.32 -8.47 5.57
N LEU A 62 6.86 -9.70 5.80
CA LEU A 62 7.74 -10.85 6.00
C LEU A 62 8.65 -11.11 4.79
N LYS A 63 8.19 -10.89 3.56
CA LYS A 63 9.04 -10.99 2.36
C LYS A 63 10.15 -9.94 2.36
N VAL A 64 9.83 -8.71 2.76
CA VAL A 64 10.80 -7.61 2.83
C VAL A 64 11.84 -7.88 3.93
N VAL A 65 11.41 -8.27 5.13
CA VAL A 65 12.30 -8.62 6.25
C VAL A 65 13.21 -9.81 5.91
N ASN A 66 12.68 -10.83 5.22
CA ASN A 66 13.47 -11.98 4.78
C ASN A 66 14.30 -11.73 3.50
N SER A 67 14.32 -10.51 2.98
CA SER A 67 15.10 -10.19 1.79
C SER A 67 16.60 -10.06 2.10
N ALA A 68 17.42 -10.17 1.05
CA ALA A 68 18.87 -10.00 1.17
C ALA A 68 19.29 -8.63 1.74
N PHE A 69 18.41 -7.61 1.67
CA PHE A 69 18.66 -6.28 2.22
C PHE A 69 18.96 -6.30 3.72
N TYR A 70 18.24 -7.14 4.48
CA TYR A 70 18.43 -7.24 5.93
C TYR A 70 19.44 -8.31 6.34
N GLY A 71 19.87 -9.19 5.43
CA GLY A 71 20.96 -10.15 5.66
C GLY A 71 20.76 -11.09 6.85
N LEU A 72 19.51 -11.40 7.22
CA LEU A 72 19.22 -12.17 8.43
C LEU A 72 19.66 -13.64 8.29
N PRO A 73 20.30 -14.22 9.33
CA PRO A 73 20.85 -15.59 9.28
C PRO A 73 19.78 -16.70 9.28
N ARG A 74 18.53 -16.35 9.64
CA ARG A 74 17.39 -17.27 9.66
C ARG A 74 16.14 -16.53 9.24
N GLN A 75 15.22 -17.26 8.61
CA GLN A 75 13.92 -16.70 8.22
C GLN A 75 13.06 -16.31 9.43
N ILE A 76 12.41 -15.16 9.32
CA ILE A 76 11.42 -14.65 10.26
C ILE A 76 10.03 -15.12 9.81
N GLY A 77 9.30 -15.77 10.73
CA GLY A 77 7.97 -16.34 10.47
C GLY A 77 6.81 -15.64 11.18
N SER A 78 7.07 -14.58 11.95
CA SER A 78 6.04 -13.86 12.71
C SER A 78 6.27 -12.37 12.68
N ILE A 79 5.20 -11.58 12.56
CA ILE A 79 5.25 -10.12 12.58
C ILE A 79 5.85 -9.56 13.87
N ASN A 80 5.60 -10.18 15.03
CA ASN A 80 6.23 -9.76 16.30
C ASN A 80 7.77 -9.88 16.32
N ARG A 81 8.37 -10.57 15.34
CA ARG A 81 9.82 -10.74 15.21
C ARG A 81 10.39 -10.07 13.95
N ALA A 82 9.52 -9.44 13.15
CA ALA A 82 9.85 -8.77 11.91
C ALA A 82 10.18 -7.30 12.21
#